data_AF-A0AAU6WLG6-F1
#
_entry.id   AF-A0AAU6WLG6-F1
#
_cell.length_a   1.000
_cell.length_b   1.000
_cell.length_c   1.000
_cell.angle_alpha   90.00
_cell.angle_beta   90.00
_cell.angle_gamma   90.00
#
_symmetry.space_group_name_H-M   'P 1'
#
loop_
_entity.id
_entity.type
_entity.pdbx_description
1 polymer ?
#
loop_
_entity_poly.entity_id
_entity_poly.type
_entity_poly.pdbx_seq_one_letter_code
_entity_poly.pdbx_strand_id
1 'polypeptide(L)'
;MKKTDSIAIIGGGPAALFAVKHLISEKVLPDILYIFEKSDRLGTGMPYSERGACREHVANVSANELPHLPETLTEYIKRKPYHEDPDFSDYRNINEYQVIPRLLLGNYMEEQFKLLLNEARKLGADIKVHKETAVTDIHRKEDALFHITTERDETFVCSRVILCTGHHWPKNTRNR
;
A
#
# COMPACT_ATOMS: atom_id res chain seq x y z
N MET A 1 -4.10 -14.66 -25.30
CA MET A 1 -4.04 -13.38 -24.54
C MET A 1 -2.62 -12.84 -24.64
N LYS A 2 -2.42 -11.55 -24.92
CA LYS A 2 -1.07 -10.92 -24.88
C LYS A 2 -0.47 -11.10 -23.48
N LYS A 3 0.85 -11.31 -23.41
CA LYS A 3 1.60 -11.34 -22.14
C LYS A 3 1.38 -10.01 -21.41
N THR A 4 1.18 -10.07 -20.09
CA THR A 4 1.02 -8.86 -19.27
C THR A 4 2.41 -8.35 -18.93
N ASP A 5 2.97 -7.53 -19.80
CA ASP A 5 4.36 -7.07 -19.66
C ASP A 5 4.46 -5.88 -18.68
N SER A 6 3.36 -5.16 -18.44
CA SER A 6 3.33 -4.04 -17.51
C SER A 6 2.01 -3.89 -16.77
N ILE A 7 2.09 -3.65 -15.46
CA ILE A 7 0.94 -3.36 -14.59
C ILE A 7 1.15 -1.99 -13.95
N ALA A 8 0.08 -1.20 -13.86
CA ALA A 8 0.04 -0.03 -12.98
C ALA A 8 -0.93 -0.25 -11.82
N ILE A 9 -0.48 0.05 -10.61
CA ILE A 9 -1.29 0.07 -9.40
C ILE A 9 -1.57 1.53 -9.04
N ILE A 10 -2.85 1.90 -8.94
CA ILE A 10 -3.28 3.27 -8.65
C ILE A 10 -3.75 3.38 -7.20
N GLY A 11 -3.02 4.13 -6.39
CA GLY A 11 -3.10 4.13 -4.94
C GLY A 11 -2.08 3.17 -4.34
N GLY A 12 -1.27 3.66 -3.40
CA GLY A 12 -0.17 2.94 -2.76
C GLY A 12 -0.47 2.54 -1.32
N GLY A 13 -1.73 2.39 -0.92
CA GLY A 13 -2.14 1.99 0.43
C GLY A 13 -2.10 0.47 0.70
N PRO A 14 -2.81 -0.03 1.72
CA PRO A 14 -2.79 -1.45 2.10
C PRO A 14 -3.24 -2.39 0.97
N ALA A 15 -4.22 -1.97 0.16
CA ALA A 15 -4.68 -2.77 -0.98
C ALA A 15 -3.56 -3.01 -2.01
N ALA A 16 -2.72 -2.01 -2.26
CA ALA A 16 -1.57 -2.14 -3.16
C ALA A 16 -0.48 -3.04 -2.59
N LEU A 17 -0.21 -2.94 -1.29
CA LEU A 17 0.69 -3.83 -0.58
C LEU A 17 0.27 -5.29 -0.78
N PHE A 18 -1.00 -5.61 -0.54
CA PHE A 18 -1.51 -6.97 -0.74
C PHE A 18 -1.57 -7.37 -2.22
N ALA A 19 -1.83 -6.44 -3.15
CA ALA A 19 -1.76 -6.74 -4.57
C ALA A 19 -0.34 -7.19 -4.97
N VAL A 20 0.69 -6.45 -4.55
CA VAL A 20 2.09 -6.83 -4.80
C VAL A 20 2.44 -8.17 -4.15
N LYS A 21 2.01 -8.39 -2.91
CA LYS A 21 2.20 -9.68 -2.24
C LYS A 21 1.63 -10.85 -3.07
N HIS A 22 0.41 -10.71 -3.60
CA HIS A 22 -0.21 -11.75 -4.42
C HIS A 22 0.48 -11.92 -5.78
N LEU A 23 0.93 -10.83 -6.43
CA LEU A 23 1.70 -10.93 -7.67
C LEU A 23 2.98 -11.75 -7.47
N ILE A 24 3.66 -11.58 -6.32
CA ILE A 24 4.83 -12.37 -5.93
C ILE A 24 4.45 -13.83 -5.65
N SER A 25 3.44 -14.08 -4.81
CA SER A 25 3.08 -15.44 -4.38
C SER A 25 2.61 -16.32 -5.55
N GLU A 26 1.84 -15.74 -6.47
CA GLU A 26 1.32 -16.43 -7.65
C GLU A 26 2.34 -16.50 -8.79
N LYS A 27 3.53 -15.90 -8.64
CA LYS A 27 4.59 -15.83 -9.65
C LYS A 27 4.11 -15.22 -10.97
N VAL A 28 3.30 -14.15 -10.87
CA VAL A 28 2.71 -13.42 -12.00
C VAL A 28 3.16 -11.96 -12.06
N LEU A 29 4.34 -11.66 -11.50
CA LEU A 29 4.96 -10.34 -11.62
C LEU A 29 5.10 -9.93 -13.10
N PRO A 30 4.77 -8.68 -13.44
CA PRO A 30 5.04 -8.15 -14.78
C PRO A 30 6.52 -7.80 -14.94
N ASP A 31 6.94 -7.54 -16.18
CA ASP A 31 8.30 -7.04 -16.44
C ASP A 31 8.48 -5.63 -15.84
N ILE A 32 7.43 -4.78 -15.90
CA ILE A 32 7.40 -3.44 -15.28
C ILE A 32 6.18 -3.28 -14.37
N LEU A 33 6.40 -2.82 -13.14
CA LEU A 33 5.33 -2.50 -12.19
C LEU A 33 5.39 -1.01 -11.81
N TYR A 34 4.38 -0.26 -12.21
CA TYR A 34 4.17 1.12 -11.78
C TYR A 34 3.30 1.16 -10.52
N ILE A 35 3.65 2.00 -9.56
CA ILE A 35 2.83 2.28 -8.37
C ILE A 35 2.70 3.78 -8.24
N PHE A 36 1.47 4.29 -8.32
CA PHE A 36 1.17 5.71 -8.15
C PHE A 36 0.51 5.94 -6.79
N GLU A 37 1.03 6.88 -6.02
CA GLU A 37 0.49 7.27 -4.73
C GLU A 37 0.52 8.80 -4.61
N LYS A 38 -0.60 9.38 -4.20
CA LYS A 38 -0.75 10.84 -4.05
C LYS A 38 -0.07 11.40 -2.81
N SER A 39 0.27 10.54 -1.85
CA SER A 39 1.05 10.90 -0.66
C SER A 39 2.52 10.53 -0.80
N ASP A 40 3.29 10.93 0.19
CA ASP A 40 4.72 10.68 0.33
C ASP A 40 5.04 9.30 0.94
N ARG A 41 4.02 8.54 1.36
CA ARG A 41 4.16 7.25 2.04
C ARG A 41 3.38 6.14 1.34
N LEU A 42 3.96 4.94 1.35
CA LEU A 42 3.30 3.73 0.87
C LEU A 42 2.81 2.89 2.05
N GLY A 43 1.83 2.03 1.78
CA GLY A 43 1.34 0.99 2.69
C GLY A 43 0.33 1.49 3.71
N THR A 44 0.45 2.73 4.17
CA THR A 44 -0.42 3.30 5.21
C THR A 44 -1.84 3.54 4.70
N GLY A 45 -1.98 4.09 3.49
CA GLY A 45 -3.21 4.74 3.07
C GLY A 45 -3.64 5.88 4.01
N MET A 46 -4.83 6.42 3.80
CA MET A 46 -5.40 7.46 4.66
C MET A 46 -5.70 6.95 6.09
N PRO A 47 -6.32 5.77 6.32
CA PRO A 47 -6.75 5.36 7.66
C PRO A 47 -5.62 5.12 8.67
N TYR A 48 -4.42 4.77 8.20
CA TYR A 48 -3.26 4.42 9.04
C TYR A 48 -2.13 5.46 8.95
N SER A 49 -2.45 6.68 8.49
CA SER A 49 -1.53 7.81 8.49
C SER A 49 -2.13 8.99 9.25
N GLU A 50 -1.31 10.01 9.49
CA GLU A 50 -1.75 11.27 10.12
C GLU A 50 -2.85 12.01 9.34
N ARG A 51 -3.10 11.61 8.08
CA ARG A 51 -4.21 12.13 7.28
C ARG A 51 -5.59 11.63 7.72
N GLY A 52 -5.65 10.52 8.47
CA GLY A 52 -6.89 9.87 8.87
C GLY A 52 -6.88 9.32 10.30
N ALA A 53 -5.77 9.42 11.02
CA ALA A 53 -5.64 8.95 12.38
C ALA A 53 -4.82 9.89 13.28
N CYS A 54 -5.19 9.92 14.56
CA CYS A 54 -4.44 10.55 15.65
C CYS A 54 -3.86 9.46 16.56
N ARG A 55 -3.06 9.85 17.54
CA ARG A 55 -2.34 8.92 18.43
C ARG A 55 -3.28 8.03 19.24
N GLU A 56 -4.47 8.53 19.56
CA GLU A 56 -5.49 7.84 20.36
C GLU A 56 -6.29 6.81 19.54
N HIS A 57 -6.14 6.80 18.21
CA HIS A 57 -6.88 5.89 17.36
C HIS A 57 -6.21 4.53 17.26
N VAL A 58 -6.95 3.49 17.63
CA VAL A 58 -6.61 2.09 17.41
C VAL A 58 -7.31 1.53 16.15
N ALA A 59 -6.70 0.52 15.55
CA ALA A 59 -7.29 -0.26 14.47
C ALA A 59 -8.23 -1.32 15.07
N ASN A 60 -9.18 -1.81 14.27
CA ASN A 60 -10.08 -2.88 14.69
C ASN A 60 -9.47 -4.26 14.41
N VAL A 61 -8.15 -4.39 14.53
CA VAL A 61 -7.41 -5.62 14.23
C VAL A 61 -6.26 -5.74 15.22
N SER A 62 -6.07 -6.95 15.75
CA SER A 62 -4.93 -7.32 16.58
C SER A 62 -3.82 -8.00 15.76
N ALA A 63 -2.63 -8.16 16.35
CA ALA A 63 -1.48 -8.70 15.63
C ALA A 63 -1.73 -10.14 15.12
N ASN A 64 -2.43 -10.97 15.90
CA ASN A 64 -2.75 -12.35 15.53
C ASN A 64 -3.77 -12.45 14.37
N GLU A 65 -4.48 -11.37 14.06
CA GLU A 65 -5.46 -11.31 12.96
C GLU A 65 -4.84 -10.78 11.66
N LEU A 66 -3.61 -10.25 11.71
CA LEU A 66 -2.94 -9.74 10.53
C LEU A 66 -2.66 -10.88 9.54
N PRO A 67 -2.95 -10.69 8.24
CA PRO A 67 -2.53 -11.65 7.23
C PRO A 67 -1.01 -11.82 7.25
N HIS A 68 -0.52 -12.99 6.85
CA HIS A 68 0.91 -13.22 6.70
C HIS A 68 1.56 -12.16 5.81
N LEU A 69 2.58 -11.49 6.34
CA LEU A 69 3.41 -10.48 5.71
C LEU A 69 4.89 -10.90 5.86
N PRO A 70 5.84 -10.24 5.17
CA PRO A 70 7.25 -10.66 5.18
C PRO A 70 7.87 -10.79 6.59
N GLU A 71 7.51 -9.90 7.51
CA GLU A 71 7.94 -9.85 8.90
C GLU A 71 6.69 -9.74 9.78
N THR A 72 6.66 -10.40 10.94
CA THR A 72 5.58 -10.25 11.92
C THR A 72 5.63 -8.90 12.63
N LEU A 73 4.52 -8.47 13.26
CA LEU A 73 4.54 -7.22 14.04
C LEU A 73 5.56 -7.29 15.19
N THR A 74 5.68 -8.44 15.86
CA THR A 74 6.63 -8.63 16.97
C THR A 74 8.08 -8.51 16.51
N GLU A 75 8.43 -9.11 15.37
CA GLU A 75 9.77 -8.96 14.77
C GLU A 75 10.05 -7.50 14.35
N TYR A 76 9.03 -6.83 13.78
CA TYR A 76 9.11 -5.42 13.45
C TYR A 76 9.41 -4.55 14.68
N ILE A 77 8.66 -4.72 15.78
CA ILE A 77 8.89 -3.97 17.03
C ILE A 77 10.25 -4.29 17.63
N LYS A 78 10.70 -5.55 17.56
CA LYS A 78 12.05 -5.93 18.01
C LYS A 78 13.13 -5.14 17.29
N ARG A 79 12.97 -4.93 15.98
CA ARG A 79 13.90 -4.15 15.15
C ARG A 79 13.71 -2.64 15.30
N LYS A 80 12.48 -2.19 15.47
CA LYS A 80 12.09 -0.78 15.55
C LYS A 80 11.04 -0.57 16.66
N PRO A 81 11.49 -0.44 17.92
CA PRO A 81 10.58 -0.22 19.05
C PRO A 81 9.71 1.02 18.87
N TYR A 82 8.45 0.94 19.32
CA TYR A 82 7.49 2.03 19.22
C TYR A 82 7.29 2.65 20.61
N HIS A 83 8.09 3.67 20.91
CA HIS A 83 8.17 4.27 22.25
C HIS A 83 6.96 5.14 22.61
N GLU A 84 6.14 5.51 21.63
CA GLU A 84 4.95 6.33 21.81
C GLU A 84 3.80 5.59 22.48
N ASP A 85 3.86 4.25 22.53
CA ASP A 85 2.86 3.40 23.17
C ASP A 85 3.56 2.35 24.06
N PRO A 86 3.34 2.39 25.40
CA PRO A 86 3.96 1.44 26.32
C PRO A 86 3.73 -0.03 25.95
N ASP A 87 2.56 -0.37 25.42
CA ASP A 87 2.16 -1.75 25.12
C ASP A 87 2.91 -2.31 23.89
N PHE A 88 3.48 -1.42 23.06
CA PHE A 88 4.25 -1.76 21.87
C PHE A 88 5.72 -1.29 21.94
N SER A 89 6.17 -0.88 23.14
CA SER A 89 7.53 -0.37 23.35
C SER A 89 8.57 -1.47 23.61
N ASP A 90 8.16 -2.64 24.11
CA ASP A 90 9.02 -3.80 24.37
C ASP A 90 8.48 -5.05 23.68
N TYR A 91 9.22 -5.53 22.66
CA TYR A 91 8.83 -6.69 21.87
C TYR A 91 8.63 -7.98 22.69
N ARG A 92 9.22 -8.07 23.90
CA ARG A 92 9.11 -9.25 24.76
C ARG A 92 7.75 -9.36 25.45
N ASN A 93 7.00 -8.26 25.50
CA ASN A 93 5.74 -8.16 26.25
C ASN A 93 4.53 -7.82 25.37
N ILE A 94 4.66 -7.96 24.03
CA ILE A 94 3.55 -7.68 23.11
C ILE A 94 2.43 -8.69 23.35
N ASN A 95 1.23 -8.18 23.64
CA ASN A 95 0.00 -8.96 23.60
C ASN A 95 -0.52 -9.02 22.16
N GLU A 96 -0.38 -10.17 21.50
CA GLU A 96 -0.80 -10.32 20.10
C GLU A 96 -2.32 -10.19 19.88
N TYR A 97 -3.13 -10.29 20.94
CA TYR A 97 -4.58 -10.13 20.91
C TYR A 97 -5.06 -8.69 21.16
N GLN A 98 -4.13 -7.78 21.48
CA GLN A 98 -4.46 -6.37 21.66
C GLN A 98 -4.59 -5.67 20.30
N VAL A 99 -5.57 -4.78 20.21
CA VAL A 99 -5.77 -3.92 19.03
C VAL A 99 -4.58 -2.97 18.84
N ILE A 100 -4.14 -2.83 17.58
CA ILE A 100 -2.92 -2.08 17.25
C ILE A 100 -3.23 -0.59 17.04
N PRO A 101 -2.44 0.35 17.58
CA PRO A 101 -2.52 1.77 17.22
C PRO A 101 -2.44 1.98 15.70
N ARG A 102 -3.32 2.81 15.14
CA ARG A 102 -3.41 2.98 13.67
C ARG A 102 -2.11 3.50 13.06
N LEU A 103 -1.44 4.43 13.73
CA LEU A 103 -0.16 4.98 13.26
C LEU A 103 0.95 3.92 13.30
N LEU A 104 0.98 3.08 14.33
CA LEU A 104 1.90 1.94 14.40
C LEU A 104 1.62 0.95 13.26
N LEU A 105 0.36 0.59 13.04
CA LEU A 105 -0.02 -0.31 11.96
C LEU A 105 0.39 0.25 10.59
N GLY A 106 0.25 1.55 10.38
CA GLY A 106 0.73 2.22 9.18
C GLY A 106 2.25 2.12 9.01
N ASN A 107 3.02 2.42 10.06
CA ASN A 107 4.48 2.31 10.05
C ASN A 107 4.94 0.89 9.74
N TYR A 108 4.27 -0.12 10.31
CA TYR A 108 4.51 -1.52 10.03
C TYR A 108 4.20 -1.86 8.56
N MET A 109 3.00 -1.51 8.06
CA MET A 109 2.61 -1.79 6.68
C MET A 109 3.55 -1.14 5.66
N GLU A 110 4.01 0.09 5.90
CA GLU A 110 4.99 0.75 5.03
C GLU A 110 6.29 -0.06 4.92
N GLU A 111 6.76 -0.62 6.03
CA GLU A 111 7.98 -1.44 6.08
C GLU A 111 7.77 -2.79 5.40
N GLN A 112 6.62 -3.42 5.60
CA GLN A 112 6.24 -4.63 4.87
C GLN A 112 6.16 -4.39 3.37
N PHE A 113 5.65 -3.23 2.94
CA PHE A 113 5.61 -2.89 1.53
C PHE A 113 7.02 -2.70 0.95
N LYS A 114 7.93 -2.03 1.67
CA LYS A 114 9.34 -1.91 1.24
C LYS A 114 9.98 -3.28 1.05
N LEU A 115 9.75 -4.23 1.96
CA LEU A 115 10.28 -5.60 1.85
C LEU A 115 9.73 -6.30 0.60
N LEU A 116 8.41 -6.20 0.35
CA LEU A 116 7.78 -6.78 -0.84
C LEU A 116 8.30 -6.18 -2.15
N LEU A 117 8.47 -4.85 -2.22
CA LEU A 117 9.01 -4.20 -3.41
C LEU A 117 10.45 -4.60 -3.68
N ASN A 118 11.26 -4.77 -2.63
CA ASN A 118 12.63 -5.27 -2.77
C ASN A 118 12.66 -6.72 -3.24
N GLU A 119 11.74 -7.56 -2.76
CA GLU A 119 11.61 -8.93 -3.23
C GLU A 119 11.19 -9.00 -4.70
N ALA A 120 10.20 -8.20 -5.11
CA ALA A 120 9.78 -8.12 -6.51
C ALA A 120 10.94 -7.71 -7.45
N ARG A 121 11.80 -6.77 -7.02
CA ARG A 121 13.03 -6.41 -7.77
C ARG A 121 14.01 -7.56 -7.88
N LYS A 122 14.24 -8.32 -6.81
CA LYS A 122 15.13 -9.50 -6.84
C LYS A 122 14.60 -10.59 -7.78
N LEU A 123 13.28 -10.69 -7.91
CA LEU A 123 12.60 -11.60 -8.84
C LEU A 123 12.60 -11.09 -10.30
N GLY A 124 13.18 -9.91 -10.56
CA GLY A 124 13.41 -9.40 -11.91
C GLY A 124 12.42 -8.34 -12.41
N ALA A 125 11.44 -7.93 -11.61
CA ALA A 125 10.50 -6.88 -12.00
C ALA A 125 11.12 -5.48 -11.87
N ASP A 126 10.97 -4.64 -12.89
CA ASP A 126 11.33 -3.22 -12.83
C ASP A 126 10.24 -2.42 -12.10
N ILE A 127 10.50 -2.09 -10.84
CA ILE A 127 9.53 -1.40 -9.97
C ILE A 127 9.73 0.12 -10.05
N LYS A 128 8.73 0.82 -10.60
CA LYS A 128 8.66 2.29 -10.67
C LYS A 128 7.64 2.84 -9.67
N VAL A 129 8.12 3.53 -8.65
CA VAL A 129 7.25 4.14 -7.62
C VAL A 129 7.18 5.64 -7.85
N HIS A 130 5.96 6.14 -8.04
CA HIS A 130 5.63 7.56 -8.18
C HIS A 130 4.83 8.00 -6.95
N LYS A 131 5.53 8.49 -5.94
CA LYS A 131 4.93 9.14 -4.76
C LYS A 131 4.59 10.59 -5.09
N GLU A 132 3.73 11.21 -4.27
CA GLU A 132 3.28 12.60 -4.47
C GLU A 132 2.82 12.84 -5.92
N THR A 133 2.15 11.83 -6.48
CA THR A 133 1.71 11.80 -7.87
C THR A 133 0.26 11.31 -7.89
N ALA A 134 -0.68 12.24 -7.96
CA ALA A 134 -2.08 11.88 -8.17
C ALA A 134 -2.33 11.49 -9.62
N VAL A 135 -3.03 10.37 -9.83
CA VAL A 135 -3.58 9.99 -11.13
C VAL A 135 -4.95 10.64 -11.27
N THR A 136 -5.15 11.37 -12.37
CA THR A 136 -6.36 12.16 -12.65
C THR A 136 -7.27 11.48 -13.66
N ASP A 137 -6.71 10.68 -14.58
CA ASP A 137 -7.49 9.96 -15.57
C ASP A 137 -6.82 8.64 -16.00
N ILE A 138 -7.65 7.69 -16.41
CA ILE A 138 -7.21 6.40 -16.98
C ILE A 138 -8.13 6.07 -18.14
N HIS A 139 -7.57 6.05 -19.35
CA HIS A 139 -8.32 5.72 -20.55
C HIS A 139 -7.69 4.54 -21.27
N ARG A 140 -8.54 3.67 -21.84
CA ARG A 140 -8.10 2.56 -22.68
C ARG A 140 -8.24 2.95 -24.14
N LYS A 141 -7.14 2.91 -24.90
CA LYS A 141 -7.16 3.23 -26.33
C LYS A 141 -7.45 1.98 -27.19
N GLU A 142 -7.63 2.21 -28.48
CA GLU A 142 -7.89 1.16 -29.49
C GLU A 142 -6.76 0.12 -29.57
N ASP A 143 -5.54 0.48 -29.16
CA ASP A 143 -4.38 -0.42 -29.05
C ASP A 143 -4.47 -1.43 -27.89
N ALA A 144 -5.59 -1.40 -27.15
CA ALA A 144 -5.90 -2.21 -25.97
C ALA A 144 -5.04 -1.92 -24.73
N LEU A 145 -4.19 -0.89 -24.76
CA LEU A 145 -3.37 -0.43 -23.64
C LEU A 145 -4.11 0.63 -22.81
N PHE A 146 -3.70 0.76 -21.55
CA PHE A 146 -4.18 1.81 -20.66
C PHE A 146 -3.19 2.96 -20.64
N HIS A 147 -3.71 4.16 -20.79
CA HIS A 147 -3.00 5.42 -20.63
C HIS A 147 -3.43 6.05 -19.31
N ILE A 148 -2.45 6.36 -18.47
CA ILE A 148 -2.62 6.88 -17.13
C ILE A 148 -2.09 8.31 -17.13
N THR A 149 -2.96 9.26 -16.85
CA THR A 149 -2.62 10.69 -16.78
C THR A 149 -2.44 11.11 -15.33
N THR A 150 -1.36 11.82 -15.03
CA THR A 150 -1.11 12.38 -13.70
C THR A 150 -1.60 13.82 -13.60
N GLU A 151 -1.65 14.36 -12.38
CA GLU A 151 -1.93 15.78 -12.14
C GLU A 151 -0.90 16.75 -12.74
N ARG A 152 0.24 16.24 -13.20
CA ARG A 152 1.31 16.99 -13.87
C ARG A 152 1.25 16.86 -15.40
N ASP A 153 0.14 16.35 -15.93
CA ASP A 153 -0.07 16.04 -17.35
C ASP A 153 0.94 15.04 -17.94
N GLU A 154 1.60 14.24 -17.10
CA GLU A 154 2.45 13.15 -17.54
C GLU A 154 1.59 11.93 -17.91
N THR A 155 1.93 11.27 -19.01
CA THR A 155 1.21 10.07 -19.48
C THR A 155 2.09 8.83 -19.38
N PHE A 156 1.58 7.80 -18.71
CA PHE A 156 2.19 6.48 -18.61
C PHE A 156 1.32 5.45 -19.34
N VAL A 157 1.96 4.43 -19.94
CA VAL A 157 1.27 3.39 -20.70
C VAL A 157 1.52 2.03 -20.08
N CYS A 158 0.47 1.25 -19.85
CA CYS A 158 0.58 -0.11 -19.34
C CYS A 158 -0.44 -1.08 -19.96
N SER A 159 -0.13 -2.38 -19.85
CA SER A 159 -1.03 -3.43 -20.37
C SER A 159 -2.23 -3.70 -19.45
N ARG A 160 -2.11 -3.43 -18.15
CA ARG A 160 -3.16 -3.61 -17.14
C ARG A 160 -3.08 -2.58 -16.03
N VAL A 161 -4.22 -2.29 -15.44
CA VAL A 161 -4.37 -1.38 -14.29
C VAL A 161 -5.06 -2.11 -13.15
N ILE A 162 -4.57 -1.93 -11.93
CA ILE A 162 -5.20 -2.37 -10.69
C ILE A 162 -5.54 -1.12 -9.89
N LEU A 163 -6.83 -0.93 -9.58
CA LEU A 163 -7.31 0.20 -8.79
C LEU A 163 -7.24 -0.14 -7.29
N CYS A 164 -6.40 0.59 -6.57
CA CYS A 164 -6.18 0.50 -5.14
C CYS A 164 -6.40 1.86 -4.44
N THR A 165 -7.26 2.71 -5.01
CA THR A 165 -7.49 4.10 -4.58
C THR A 165 -8.19 4.23 -3.22
N GLY A 166 -8.66 3.10 -2.67
CA GLY A 166 -9.58 3.09 -1.53
C GLY A 166 -10.93 3.70 -1.90
N HIS A 167 -11.73 3.98 -0.89
CA HIS A 167 -13.01 4.68 -1.03
C HIS A 167 -12.94 5.99 -0.26
N HIS A 168 -13.37 7.07 -0.92
CA HIS A 168 -13.65 8.34 -0.25
C HIS A 168 -15.07 8.72 -0.61
N TRP A 169 -16.01 8.51 0.30
CA TRP A 169 -17.39 8.86 0.05
C TRP A 169 -17.48 10.39 -0.06
N PRO A 170 -18.00 10.95 -1.16
CA PRO A 170 -18.26 12.39 -1.20
C PRO A 170 -19.19 12.72 -0.02
N LYS A 171 -18.86 13.78 0.72
CA LYS A 171 -19.80 14.35 1.70
C LYS A 171 -20.99 14.85 0.90
N ASN A 172 -22.03 14.04 0.75
CA ASN A 172 -23.31 14.56 0.28
C ASN A 172 -23.71 15.65 1.27
N THR A 173 -23.71 16.88 0.77
CA THR A 173 -24.46 17.99 1.33
C THR A 173 -25.87 17.48 1.56
N ARG A 174 -26.25 17.30 2.83
CA ARG A 174 -27.65 17.24 3.21
C ARG A 174 -28.25 18.58 2.81
N ASN A 175 -28.86 18.65 1.63
CA ASN A 175 -29.89 19.64 1.42
C ASN A 175 -31.10 19.14 2.20
N ARG A 176 -31.37 19.84 3.30
CA ARG A 176 -32.65 19.83 3.99
C ARG A 176 -33.76 20.32 3.07
#